data_AF-F6UWZ4-F1
#
_entry.id   AF-F6UWZ4-F1
#
_cell.length_a   1.000
_cell.length_b   1.000
_cell.length_c   1.000
_cell.angle_alpha   90.00
_cell.angle_beta   90.00
_cell.angle_gamma   90.00
#
_symmetry.space_group_name_H-M   'P 1'
#
loop_
_entity.id
_entity.type
_entity.pdbx_description
1 polymer ?
#
loop_
_entity_poly.entity_id
_entity_poly.type
_entity_poly.pdbx_seq_one_letter_code
_entity_poly.pdbx_strand_id
1 'polypeptide(L)'
;MEILPGDSMTTCLSPLVHDLICNLGFELKEICDINSIVTQNGEVRWKAITDRVRYEELGRSLDYRRSVQQLGPVCEAIHLHISALTRAQFEIQYSPWYQWTTYPELFLEILDALQSSQPAAVSLGVMKLASCLERALGDVFLLVGKECPFLLRDLLASAELAQVFGHAVMDILKVFIGSPCGLNLRNVLWHGFASPQDIPPKYCSAMLLLTAGLGQLLKSYLHHTKVTLAHRPFVTLTNLEDVIVFPGVTYEVLSALETVMTKSNFLLKIMLPYWEMAVSKFKSHRFADCTMLLLSQLEAGLRRLFAAVNKCPDRLLTAESTILYTTFDEILAKHMSDGSMNQLPCFLGEPAMEFLWDFLNYQEGPRIRDHLSHGEINICEFPEEAAGQLLTFSLVLLLRFTEKGTVSELKVPQREGGGWLAECTTTSKGRACLISQI
;
A
#
# COMPACT_ATOMS: atom_id res chain seq x y z
N MET A 1 -24.26 -18.16 0.61
CA MET A 1 -23.26 -18.40 -0.45
C MET A 1 -22.01 -18.83 0.27
N GLU A 2 -21.47 -20.01 -0.02
CA GLU A 2 -20.16 -20.42 0.49
C GLU A 2 -19.12 -19.53 -0.20
N ILE A 3 -18.61 -18.53 0.52
CA ILE A 3 -17.38 -17.86 0.12
C ILE A 3 -16.31 -18.95 0.15
N LEU A 4 -15.47 -19.03 -0.90
CA LEU A 4 -14.39 -20.02 -1.04
C LEU A 4 -13.71 -20.24 0.32
N PRO A 5 -13.59 -21.49 0.83
CA PRO A 5 -13.02 -21.77 2.14
C PRO A 5 -11.58 -21.27 2.17
N GLY A 6 -11.39 -20.13 2.85
CA GLY A 6 -10.13 -19.38 2.89
C GLY A 6 -9.28 -19.68 4.13
N ASP A 7 -9.76 -20.52 5.05
CA ASP A 7 -9.09 -20.74 6.34
C ASP A 7 -7.74 -21.49 6.22
N SER A 8 -7.49 -22.16 5.09
CA SER A 8 -6.20 -22.83 4.82
C SER A 8 -5.20 -22.01 3.99
N MET A 9 -5.59 -20.82 3.51
CA MET A 9 -4.69 -20.01 2.68
C MET A 9 -3.62 -19.36 3.53
N THR A 10 -2.35 -19.57 3.20
CA THR A 10 -1.19 -18.92 3.84
C THR A 10 -0.72 -17.67 3.11
N THR A 11 -1.13 -17.47 1.85
CA THR A 11 -0.75 -16.32 1.03
C THR A 11 -1.81 -16.09 -0.07
N CYS A 12 -1.93 -14.85 -0.54
CA CYS A 12 -2.70 -14.51 -1.74
C CYS A 12 -1.81 -14.15 -2.93
N LEU A 13 -0.50 -14.33 -2.78
CA LEU A 13 0.45 -14.21 -3.88
C LEU A 13 0.37 -15.46 -4.77
N SER A 14 0.56 -15.27 -6.08
CA SER A 14 0.80 -16.39 -6.97
C SER A 14 2.07 -17.14 -6.55
N PRO A 15 2.23 -18.43 -6.89
CA PRO A 15 3.43 -19.19 -6.54
C PRO A 15 4.74 -18.52 -7.01
N LEU A 16 4.73 -17.90 -8.21
CA LEU A 16 5.91 -17.23 -8.75
C LEU A 16 6.24 -15.93 -8.00
N VAL A 17 5.23 -15.12 -7.68
CA VAL A 17 5.45 -13.87 -6.92
C VAL A 17 5.80 -14.17 -5.47
N HIS A 18 5.19 -15.19 -4.87
CA HIS A 18 5.57 -15.67 -3.54
C HIS A 18 7.02 -16.14 -3.52
N ASP A 19 7.48 -16.95 -4.48
CA ASP A 19 8.89 -17.38 -4.55
C ASP A 19 9.84 -16.17 -4.67
N LEU A 20 9.48 -15.21 -5.52
CA LEU A 20 10.29 -14.02 -5.78
C LEU A 20 10.44 -13.11 -4.56
N ILE A 21 9.38 -12.93 -3.76
CA ILE A 21 9.37 -12.05 -2.59
C ILE A 21 9.86 -12.79 -1.33
N CYS A 22 9.40 -14.02 -1.11
CA CYS A 22 9.55 -14.68 0.18
C CYS A 22 10.80 -15.60 0.26
N ASN A 23 11.29 -16.11 -0.87
CA ASN A 23 12.34 -17.13 -0.88
C ASN A 23 13.61 -16.68 -1.59
N LEU A 24 13.48 -16.05 -2.76
CA LEU A 24 14.60 -15.85 -3.67
C LEU A 24 15.66 -14.89 -3.13
N GLY A 25 16.91 -15.33 -3.16
CA GLY A 25 18.07 -14.61 -2.62
C GLY A 25 18.27 -14.83 -1.12
N PHE A 26 17.35 -15.50 -0.42
CA PHE A 26 17.49 -15.79 1.01
C PHE A 26 18.09 -17.18 1.25
N GLU A 27 18.10 -18.03 0.22
CA GLU A 27 18.86 -19.28 0.21
C GLU A 27 20.38 -19.05 0.19
N LEU A 28 20.82 -17.88 -0.26
CA LEU A 28 22.22 -17.52 -0.36
C LEU A 28 22.79 -17.24 1.03
N LYS A 29 23.70 -18.09 1.49
CA LYS A 29 24.44 -17.93 2.76
C LYS A 29 25.64 -16.98 2.65
N GLU A 30 25.73 -16.20 1.58
CA GLU A 30 26.79 -15.21 1.40
C GLU A 30 26.66 -14.13 2.47
N ILE A 31 27.69 -13.95 3.29
CA ILE A 31 27.74 -12.87 4.27
C ILE A 31 28.27 -11.62 3.56
N CYS A 32 27.39 -10.67 3.28
CA CYS A 32 27.80 -9.35 2.78
C CYS A 32 28.29 -8.48 3.94
N ASP A 33 29.54 -8.02 3.89
CA ASP A 33 30.06 -7.05 4.86
C ASP A 33 29.34 -5.70 4.65
N ILE A 34 28.65 -5.21 5.69
CA ILE A 34 27.97 -3.92 5.66
C ILE A 34 28.94 -2.77 5.31
N ASN A 35 30.22 -2.86 5.71
CA ASN A 35 31.20 -1.82 5.39
C ASN A 35 31.50 -1.72 3.89
N SER A 36 31.16 -2.75 3.10
CA SER A 36 31.22 -2.68 1.64
C SER A 36 30.05 -1.90 1.03
N ILE A 37 28.92 -1.81 1.73
CA ILE A 37 27.66 -1.19 1.28
C ILE A 37 27.50 0.23 1.84
N VAL A 38 27.92 0.48 3.08
CA VAL A 38 27.76 1.77 3.77
C VAL A 38 29.07 2.15 4.46
N THR A 39 29.45 3.43 4.38
CA THR A 39 30.58 3.96 5.17
C THR A 39 30.20 4.14 6.64
N GLN A 40 31.19 4.32 7.52
CA GLN A 40 30.94 4.64 8.93
C GLN A 40 30.09 5.92 9.12
N ASN A 41 30.13 6.85 8.16
CA ASN A 41 29.36 8.09 8.18
C ASN A 41 27.96 7.96 7.54
N GLY A 42 27.54 6.76 7.14
CA GLY A 42 26.23 6.53 6.53
C GLY A 42 26.15 6.78 5.02
N GLU A 43 27.27 6.98 4.33
CA GLU A 43 27.28 7.14 2.88
C GLU A 43 27.08 5.80 2.17
N VAL A 44 26.16 5.76 1.22
CA VAL A 44 25.83 4.54 0.46
C VAL A 44 26.82 4.34 -0.67
N ARG A 45 27.51 3.19 -0.65
CA ARG A 45 28.42 2.74 -1.70
C ARG A 45 27.62 2.05 -2.81
N TRP A 46 26.99 2.86 -3.66
CA TRP A 46 26.10 2.39 -4.74
C TRP A 46 26.70 1.29 -5.62
N LYS A 47 28.02 1.30 -5.86
CA LYS A 47 28.69 0.25 -6.64
C LYS A 47 28.48 -1.15 -6.05
N ALA A 48 28.55 -1.30 -4.73
CA ALA A 48 28.36 -2.60 -4.08
C ALA A 48 26.93 -3.15 -4.23
N ILE A 49 25.94 -2.28 -4.46
CA ILE A 49 24.53 -2.64 -4.68
C ILE A 49 24.26 -2.84 -6.19
N THR A 50 24.70 -1.89 -7.02
CA THR A 50 24.50 -1.93 -8.48
C THR A 50 25.24 -3.09 -9.15
N ASP A 51 26.41 -3.49 -8.63
CA ASP A 51 27.15 -4.69 -9.08
C ASP A 51 26.39 -6.00 -8.81
N ARG A 52 25.28 -5.98 -8.06
CA ARG A 52 24.38 -7.14 -7.87
C ARG A 52 23.24 -7.19 -8.90
N VAL A 53 22.98 -6.10 -9.61
CA VAL A 53 21.98 -6.08 -10.68
C VAL A 53 22.47 -6.89 -11.86
N ARG A 54 21.58 -7.65 -12.48
CA ARG A 54 21.87 -8.52 -13.63
C ARG A 54 21.00 -8.14 -14.82
N TYR A 55 21.57 -8.31 -16.00
CA TYR A 55 20.93 -7.99 -17.27
C TYR A 55 20.87 -9.28 -18.10
N GLU A 56 19.91 -9.36 -19.02
CA GLU A 56 19.84 -10.45 -20.00
C GLU A 56 21.06 -10.42 -20.93
N GLU A 57 21.34 -11.52 -21.65
CA GLU A 57 22.56 -11.73 -22.43
C GLU A 57 22.87 -10.62 -23.45
N LEU A 58 21.84 -9.97 -23.99
CA LEU A 58 21.98 -8.85 -24.93
C LEU A 58 22.14 -7.48 -24.24
N GLY A 59 22.16 -7.42 -22.91
CA GLY A 59 22.35 -6.22 -22.10
C GLY A 59 21.22 -5.19 -22.17
N ARG A 60 20.08 -5.53 -22.82
CA ARG A 60 18.99 -4.58 -23.10
C ARG A 60 17.94 -4.49 -22.01
N SER A 61 17.75 -5.55 -21.23
CA SER A 61 16.70 -5.67 -20.22
C SER A 61 17.27 -6.23 -18.92
N LEU A 62 16.62 -5.85 -17.81
CA LEU A 62 16.96 -6.35 -16.48
C LEU A 62 16.52 -7.81 -16.34
N ASP A 63 17.45 -8.65 -15.89
CA ASP A 63 17.12 -9.98 -15.38
C ASP A 63 16.65 -9.82 -13.93
N TYR A 64 15.35 -9.56 -13.76
CA TYR A 64 14.75 -9.29 -12.45
C TYR A 64 14.96 -10.43 -11.48
N ARG A 65 14.78 -11.69 -11.91
CA ARG A 65 14.90 -12.85 -11.04
C ARG A 65 16.33 -13.00 -10.53
N ARG A 66 17.34 -12.95 -11.41
CA ARG A 66 18.75 -13.00 -10.95
C ARG A 66 19.11 -11.77 -10.13
N SER A 67 18.60 -10.59 -10.45
CA SER A 67 18.85 -9.38 -9.66
C SER A 67 18.31 -9.50 -8.24
N VAL A 68 17.06 -9.95 -8.06
CA VAL A 68 16.47 -10.21 -6.73
C VAL A 68 17.31 -11.23 -5.97
N GLN A 69 17.69 -12.33 -6.63
CA GLN A 69 18.53 -13.35 -6.01
C GLN A 69 19.85 -12.77 -5.48
N GLN A 70 20.55 -11.96 -6.28
CA GLN A 70 21.85 -11.39 -5.92
C GLN A 70 21.75 -10.22 -4.91
N LEU A 71 20.62 -9.54 -4.86
CA LEU A 71 20.33 -8.46 -3.91
C LEU A 71 19.87 -8.99 -2.55
N GLY A 72 19.42 -10.25 -2.46
CA GLY A 72 18.97 -10.88 -1.20
C GLY A 72 19.97 -10.74 -0.04
N PRO A 73 21.24 -11.16 -0.20
CA PRO A 73 22.27 -10.98 0.83
C PRO A 73 22.57 -9.53 1.19
N VAL A 74 22.45 -8.61 0.23
CA VAL A 74 22.62 -7.17 0.46
C VAL A 74 21.48 -6.63 1.31
N CYS A 75 20.23 -7.02 1.03
CA CYS A 75 19.07 -6.65 1.84
C CYS A 75 19.21 -7.14 3.28
N GLU A 76 19.70 -8.38 3.46
CA GLU A 76 19.95 -8.95 4.78
C GLU A 76 20.99 -8.16 5.57
N ALA A 77 22.13 -7.85 4.96
CA ALA A 77 23.18 -7.05 5.61
C ALA A 77 22.69 -5.64 5.99
N ILE A 78 21.91 -5.00 5.11
CA ILE A 78 21.29 -3.70 5.39
C ILE A 78 20.30 -3.82 6.55
N HIS A 79 19.47 -4.87 6.56
CA HIS A 79 18.50 -5.08 7.62
C HIS A 79 19.15 -5.24 8.99
N LEU A 80 20.18 -6.08 9.09
CA LEU A 80 20.94 -6.26 10.33
C LEU A 80 21.57 -4.96 10.81
N HIS A 81 22.11 -4.15 9.89
CA HIS A 81 22.68 -2.85 10.19
C HIS A 81 21.61 -1.87 10.73
N ILE A 82 20.52 -1.68 10.00
CA ILE A 82 19.45 -0.75 10.40
C ILE A 82 18.83 -1.18 11.74
N SER A 83 18.59 -2.48 11.93
CA SER A 83 18.04 -3.03 13.18
C SER A 83 18.99 -2.89 14.37
N ALA A 84 20.30 -2.80 14.15
CA ALA A 84 21.28 -2.60 15.22
C ALA A 84 21.41 -1.13 15.67
N LEU A 85 20.87 -0.18 14.91
CA LEU A 85 20.93 1.24 15.26
C LEU A 85 19.85 1.61 16.26
N THR A 86 20.25 2.39 17.26
CA THR A 86 19.30 3.16 18.06
C THR A 86 18.66 4.26 17.22
N ARG A 87 17.47 4.72 17.62
CA ARG A 87 16.80 5.86 17.00
C ARG A 87 17.71 7.09 16.87
N ALA A 88 18.47 7.41 17.92
CA ALA A 88 19.40 8.55 17.91
C ALA A 88 20.55 8.37 16.91
N GLN A 89 21.11 7.16 16.81
CA GLN A 89 22.16 6.88 15.82
C GLN A 89 21.63 6.97 14.40
N PHE A 90 20.44 6.38 14.14
CA PHE A 90 19.79 6.48 12.84
C PHE A 90 19.50 7.93 12.47
N GLU A 91 19.00 8.73 13.42
CA GLU A 91 18.69 10.14 13.20
C GLU A 91 19.93 10.94 12.82
N ILE A 92 21.03 10.76 13.55
CA ILE A 92 22.31 11.42 13.24
C ILE A 92 22.85 10.98 11.87
N GLN A 93 22.77 9.68 11.56
CA GLN A 93 23.42 9.10 10.38
C GLN A 93 22.61 9.26 9.09
N TYR A 94 21.28 9.23 9.16
CA TYR A 94 20.40 9.13 7.99
C TYR A 94 19.37 10.24 7.84
N SER A 95 18.84 10.83 8.90
CA SER A 95 17.80 11.87 8.78
C SER A 95 18.17 13.07 7.89
N PRO A 96 19.43 13.56 7.86
CA PRO A 96 19.83 14.61 6.93
C PRO A 96 19.64 14.23 5.44
N TRP A 97 19.67 12.93 5.12
CA TRP A 97 19.57 12.41 3.77
C TRP A 97 18.13 12.18 3.30
N TYR A 98 17.12 12.43 4.14
CA TYR A 98 15.70 12.36 3.77
C TYR A 98 15.06 13.72 3.52
N GLN A 99 15.81 14.83 3.70
CA GLN A 99 15.31 16.20 3.54
C GLN A 99 14.86 16.56 2.11
N TRP A 100 15.26 15.75 1.13
CA TRP A 100 14.78 15.91 -0.25
C TRP A 100 13.38 15.33 -0.46
N THR A 101 12.82 14.68 0.55
CA THR A 101 11.43 14.25 0.58
C THR A 101 10.59 15.29 1.32
N THR A 102 9.29 15.35 1.06
CA THR A 102 8.41 16.33 1.72
C THR A 102 8.13 16.03 3.19
N TYR A 103 8.44 14.83 3.68
CA TYR A 103 8.15 14.42 5.06
C TYR A 103 9.25 13.52 5.64
N PRO A 104 10.38 14.11 6.09
CA PRO A 104 11.54 13.36 6.61
C PRO A 104 11.27 12.58 7.91
N GLU A 105 10.30 13.00 8.72
CA GLU A 105 9.96 12.34 9.98
C GLU A 105 9.36 10.94 9.74
N LEU A 106 8.78 10.70 8.57
CA LEU A 106 8.30 9.40 8.11
C LEU A 106 9.33 8.28 8.33
N PHE A 107 10.60 8.57 8.06
CA PHE A 107 11.66 7.57 8.08
C PHE A 107 11.98 7.10 9.50
N LEU A 108 11.79 7.96 10.51
CA LEU A 108 11.87 7.57 11.91
C LEU A 108 10.67 6.71 12.33
N GLU A 109 9.47 7.02 11.84
CA GLU A 109 8.29 6.19 12.10
C GLU A 109 8.44 4.78 11.52
N ILE A 110 9.08 4.67 10.36
CA ILE A 110 9.33 3.37 9.72
C ILE A 110 10.42 2.59 10.46
N LEU A 111 11.45 3.27 11.00
CA LEU A 111 12.40 2.63 11.89
C LEU A 111 11.69 2.07 13.13
N ASP A 112 10.84 2.86 13.77
CA ASP A 112 10.03 2.41 14.92
C ASP A 112 9.15 1.21 14.51
N ALA A 113 8.56 1.22 13.32
CA ALA A 113 7.78 0.10 12.78
C ALA A 113 8.60 -1.18 12.57
N LEU A 114 9.83 -1.07 12.06
CA LEU A 114 10.77 -2.18 11.89
C LEU A 114 11.20 -2.81 13.21
N GLN A 115 11.28 -2.00 14.26
CA GLN A 115 11.64 -2.44 15.62
C GLN A 115 10.43 -2.90 16.43
N SER A 116 9.21 -2.70 15.91
CA SER A 116 7.97 -3.11 16.57
C SER A 116 7.69 -4.60 16.35
N SER A 117 6.92 -5.19 17.26
CA SER A 117 6.40 -6.56 17.11
C SER A 117 5.09 -6.63 16.30
N GLN A 118 4.64 -5.51 15.72
CA GLN A 118 3.35 -5.44 15.03
C GLN A 118 3.44 -6.07 13.63
N PRO A 119 2.72 -7.16 13.33
CA PRO A 119 2.90 -7.91 12.08
C PRO A 119 2.71 -7.08 10.82
N ALA A 120 1.73 -6.17 10.82
CA ALA A 120 1.39 -5.34 9.66
C ALA A 120 2.27 -4.09 9.51
N ALA A 121 3.09 -3.73 10.51
CA ALA A 121 3.80 -2.46 10.55
C ALA A 121 4.84 -2.31 9.44
N VAL A 122 5.54 -3.40 9.11
CA VAL A 122 6.50 -3.44 7.99
C VAL A 122 5.80 -3.17 6.67
N SER A 123 4.67 -3.85 6.42
CA SER A 123 3.88 -3.67 5.20
C SER A 123 3.38 -2.24 5.04
N LEU A 124 2.82 -1.65 6.10
CA LEU A 124 2.42 -0.24 6.09
C LEU A 124 3.64 0.68 5.85
N GLY A 125 4.79 0.39 6.46
CA GLY A 125 6.03 1.12 6.23
C GLY A 125 6.44 1.11 4.76
N VAL A 126 6.38 -0.05 4.09
CA VAL A 126 6.70 -0.17 2.66
C VAL A 126 5.67 0.57 1.80
N MET A 127 4.37 0.52 2.11
CA MET A 127 3.34 1.30 1.40
C MET A 127 3.62 2.81 1.47
N LYS A 128 3.96 3.30 2.67
CA LYS A 128 4.31 4.72 2.90
C LYS A 128 5.61 5.09 2.19
N LEU A 129 6.64 4.24 2.25
CA LEU A 129 7.90 4.47 1.55
C LEU A 129 7.72 4.53 0.04
N ALA A 130 6.97 3.59 -0.54
CA ALA A 130 6.74 3.57 -1.98
C ALA A 130 6.03 4.84 -2.45
N SER A 131 5.02 5.29 -1.72
CA SER A 131 4.24 6.50 -2.05
C SER A 131 5.06 7.78 -1.86
N CYS A 132 5.81 7.88 -0.75
CA CYS A 132 6.73 8.99 -0.49
C CYS A 132 7.82 9.08 -1.57
N LEU A 133 8.41 7.94 -1.93
CA LEU A 133 9.46 7.88 -2.93
C LEU A 133 8.93 8.20 -4.33
N GLU A 134 7.76 7.68 -4.71
CA GLU A 134 7.10 8.00 -5.97
C GLU A 134 6.88 9.52 -6.12
N ARG A 135 6.36 10.18 -5.08
CA ARG A 135 6.22 11.63 -5.06
C ARG A 135 7.55 12.35 -5.14
N ALA A 136 8.52 11.98 -4.30
CA ALA A 136 9.81 12.66 -4.26
C ALA A 136 10.58 12.50 -5.58
N LEU A 137 10.51 11.33 -6.21
CA LEU A 137 11.08 11.10 -7.54
C LEU A 137 10.39 11.95 -8.61
N GLY A 138 9.07 12.14 -8.54
CA GLY A 138 8.39 13.05 -9.47
C GLY A 138 8.81 14.52 -9.31
N ASP A 139 9.14 14.96 -8.09
CA ASP A 139 9.72 16.30 -7.88
C ASP A 139 11.12 16.40 -8.50
N VAL A 140 11.93 15.35 -8.34
CA VAL A 140 13.27 15.28 -8.96
C VAL A 140 13.20 15.22 -10.48
N PHE A 141 12.23 14.49 -11.03
CA PHE A 141 12.01 14.42 -12.47
C PHE A 141 11.82 15.82 -13.08
N LEU A 142 11.09 16.70 -12.39
CA LEU A 142 10.83 18.07 -12.84
C LEU A 142 12.05 19.01 -12.80
N LEU A 143 13.19 18.56 -12.27
CA LEU A 143 14.46 19.28 -12.43
C LEU A 143 14.96 19.28 -13.88
N VAL A 144 14.56 18.27 -14.66
CA VAL A 144 15.02 18.04 -16.04
C VAL A 144 13.84 18.01 -17.02
N GLY A 145 12.76 17.33 -16.64
CA GLY A 145 11.54 17.17 -17.45
C GLY A 145 10.53 18.31 -17.26
N LYS A 146 9.40 18.20 -17.95
CA LYS A 146 8.31 19.20 -17.91
C LYS A 146 7.04 18.68 -17.24
N GLU A 147 6.62 17.46 -17.56
CA GLU A 147 5.41 16.84 -17.03
C GLU A 147 5.77 15.47 -16.45
N CYS A 148 5.51 15.30 -15.15
CA CYS A 148 5.82 14.06 -14.45
C CYS A 148 4.94 12.92 -15.00
N PRO A 149 5.51 11.77 -15.39
CA PRO A 149 4.73 10.60 -15.75
C PRO A 149 3.77 10.19 -14.63
N PHE A 150 2.55 9.80 -15.00
CA PHE A 150 1.52 9.35 -14.05
C PHE A 150 1.84 7.99 -13.43
N LEU A 151 2.41 7.06 -14.21
CA LEU A 151 2.74 5.72 -13.74
C LEU A 151 4.16 5.67 -13.17
N LEU A 152 4.32 5.14 -11.96
CA LEU A 152 5.63 4.89 -11.32
C LEU A 152 6.61 4.16 -12.25
N ARG A 153 6.14 3.15 -13.00
CA ARG A 153 6.97 2.40 -13.94
C ARG A 153 7.62 3.32 -14.98
N ASP A 154 6.86 4.26 -15.52
CA ASP A 154 7.32 5.16 -16.58
C ASP A 154 8.24 6.24 -15.98
N LEU A 155 7.92 6.71 -14.76
CA LEU A 155 8.80 7.56 -13.97
C LEU A 155 10.17 6.90 -13.73
N LEU A 156 10.20 5.65 -13.25
CA LEU A 156 11.44 4.90 -13.00
C LEU A 156 12.23 4.57 -14.27
N ALA A 157 11.57 4.51 -15.43
CA ALA A 157 12.20 4.28 -16.73
C ALA A 157 12.68 5.57 -17.42
N SER A 158 12.37 6.74 -16.85
CA SER A 158 12.69 8.04 -17.45
C SER A 158 14.21 8.30 -17.57
N ALA A 159 14.59 8.98 -18.65
CA ALA A 159 15.97 9.42 -18.86
C ALA A 159 16.33 10.56 -17.89
N GLU A 160 15.34 11.34 -17.47
CA GLU A 160 15.42 12.45 -16.54
C GLU A 160 15.92 11.98 -15.17
N LEU A 161 15.31 10.93 -14.59
CA LEU A 161 15.80 10.38 -13.33
C LEU A 161 17.13 9.65 -13.49
N ALA A 162 17.35 8.97 -14.62
CA ALA A 162 18.63 8.35 -14.90
C ALA A 162 19.77 9.38 -15.06
N GLN A 163 19.48 10.59 -15.52
CA GLN A 163 20.44 11.70 -15.58
C GLN A 163 20.85 12.17 -14.18
N VAL A 164 19.91 12.19 -13.22
CA VAL A 164 20.17 12.65 -11.85
C VAL A 164 20.85 11.57 -11.01
N PHE A 165 20.33 10.34 -11.03
CA PHE A 165 20.74 9.25 -10.14
C PHE A 165 21.64 8.20 -10.80
N GLY A 166 21.65 8.13 -12.13
CA GLY A 166 22.33 7.08 -12.89
C GLY A 166 21.43 5.89 -13.20
N HIS A 167 21.60 5.31 -14.39
CA HIS A 167 20.79 4.18 -14.88
C HIS A 167 20.79 2.98 -13.91
N ALA A 168 21.96 2.56 -13.44
CA ALA A 168 22.08 1.41 -12.56
C ALA A 168 21.36 1.59 -11.20
N VAL A 169 21.29 2.83 -10.70
CA VAL A 169 20.54 3.16 -9.48
C VAL A 169 19.04 3.07 -9.71
N MET A 170 18.57 3.61 -10.83
CA MET A 170 17.16 3.52 -11.22
C MET A 170 16.73 2.07 -11.45
N ASP A 171 17.62 1.24 -11.99
CA ASP A 171 17.36 -0.18 -12.20
C ASP A 171 17.18 -0.96 -10.89
N ILE A 172 17.87 -0.58 -9.81
CA ILE A 172 17.59 -1.12 -8.47
C ILE A 172 16.15 -0.77 -8.05
N LEU A 173 15.71 0.47 -8.21
CA LEU A 173 14.34 0.86 -7.84
C LEU A 173 13.29 0.12 -8.68
N LYS A 174 13.56 -0.11 -9.97
CA LYS A 174 12.69 -0.94 -10.83
C LYS A 174 12.53 -2.36 -10.30
N VAL A 175 13.59 -2.96 -9.74
CA VAL A 175 13.55 -4.29 -9.13
C VAL A 175 12.66 -4.31 -7.89
N PHE A 176 12.73 -3.28 -7.03
CA PHE A 176 11.98 -3.25 -5.77
C PHE A 176 10.51 -2.86 -5.92
N ILE A 177 10.21 -1.78 -6.66
CA ILE A 177 8.88 -1.15 -6.64
C ILE A 177 8.27 -0.89 -8.02
N GLY A 178 9.01 -1.16 -9.11
CA GLY A 178 8.59 -0.75 -10.46
C GLY A 178 7.89 -1.83 -11.28
N SER A 179 8.59 -2.94 -11.54
CA SER A 179 8.16 -3.93 -12.54
C SER A 179 7.43 -5.10 -11.90
N PRO A 180 6.32 -5.61 -12.50
CA PRO A 180 5.69 -6.86 -12.08
C PRO A 180 6.56 -8.10 -12.32
N CYS A 181 7.64 -7.99 -13.11
CA CYS A 181 8.66 -9.03 -13.22
C CYS A 181 9.68 -9.01 -12.07
N GLY A 182 9.73 -7.91 -11.31
CA GLY A 182 10.52 -7.77 -10.07
C GLY A 182 9.65 -7.97 -8.83
N LEU A 183 10.12 -7.49 -7.67
CA LEU A 183 9.39 -7.61 -6.40
C LEU A 183 8.05 -6.89 -6.42
N ASN A 184 7.96 -5.78 -7.16
CA ASN A 184 6.76 -4.97 -7.32
C ASN A 184 6.04 -4.64 -5.99
N LEU A 185 6.80 -4.36 -4.93
CA LEU A 185 6.29 -4.28 -3.57
C LEU A 185 5.15 -3.26 -3.44
N ARG A 186 5.27 -2.14 -4.16
CA ARG A 186 4.25 -1.08 -4.22
C ARG A 186 2.89 -1.66 -4.61
N ASN A 187 2.79 -2.32 -5.76
CA ASN A 187 1.50 -2.80 -6.27
C ASN A 187 1.00 -4.02 -5.49
N VAL A 188 1.89 -4.94 -5.11
CA VAL A 188 1.51 -6.13 -4.33
C VAL A 188 0.88 -5.75 -2.98
N LEU A 189 1.39 -4.71 -2.33
CA LEU A 189 0.84 -4.21 -1.06
C LEU A 189 -0.40 -3.33 -1.25
N TRP A 190 -0.35 -2.33 -2.12
CA TRP A 190 -1.45 -1.38 -2.31
C TRP A 190 -2.73 -2.04 -2.80
N HIS A 191 -2.61 -3.12 -3.56
CA HIS A 191 -3.74 -3.92 -4.02
C HIS A 191 -4.10 -5.08 -3.06
N GLY A 192 -3.50 -5.16 -1.88
CA GLY A 192 -3.86 -6.14 -0.85
C GLY A 192 -3.64 -7.60 -1.26
N PHE A 193 -2.59 -7.88 -2.06
CA PHE A 193 -2.21 -9.26 -2.39
C PHE A 193 -1.30 -9.90 -1.34
N ALA A 194 -0.38 -9.12 -0.77
CA ALA A 194 0.49 -9.62 0.29
C ALA A 194 -0.23 -9.59 1.64
N SER A 195 -0.13 -10.69 2.37
CA SER A 195 -0.42 -10.76 3.79
C SER A 195 0.78 -10.24 4.60
N PRO A 196 0.62 -9.92 5.90
CA PRO A 196 1.68 -9.34 6.71
C PRO A 196 2.96 -10.19 6.75
N GLN A 197 2.82 -11.52 6.70
CA GLN A 197 3.92 -12.48 6.71
C GLN A 197 4.62 -12.63 5.35
N ASP A 198 4.00 -12.20 4.26
CA ASP A 198 4.58 -12.30 2.92
C ASP A 198 5.67 -11.25 2.66
N ILE A 199 5.81 -10.22 3.51
CA ILE A 199 6.73 -9.11 3.28
C ILE A 199 7.92 -9.17 4.24
N PRO A 200 9.10 -9.63 3.77
CA PRO A 200 10.32 -9.60 4.55
C PRO A 200 10.69 -8.18 5.03
N PRO A 201 10.96 -7.97 6.34
CA PRO A 201 11.37 -6.68 6.90
C PRO A 201 12.60 -6.08 6.23
N LYS A 202 13.50 -6.92 5.71
CA LYS A 202 14.70 -6.51 5.01
C LYS A 202 14.46 -5.65 3.77
N TYR A 203 13.34 -5.83 3.08
CA TYR A 203 13.01 -4.97 1.95
C TYR A 203 12.68 -3.55 2.38
N CYS A 204 12.00 -3.39 3.51
CA CYS A 204 11.74 -2.10 4.12
C CYS A 204 13.04 -1.41 4.57
N SER A 205 13.94 -2.13 5.25
CA SER A 205 15.27 -1.61 5.61
C SER A 205 16.11 -1.23 4.38
N ALA A 206 16.07 -2.04 3.32
CA ALA A 206 16.73 -1.71 2.07
C ALA A 206 16.16 -0.43 1.45
N MET A 207 14.84 -0.28 1.39
CA MET A 207 14.19 0.93 0.87
C MET A 207 14.51 2.19 1.69
N LEU A 208 14.64 2.09 3.03
CA LEU A 208 15.16 3.19 3.86
C LEU A 208 16.54 3.63 3.39
N LEU A 209 17.49 2.69 3.32
CA LEU A 209 18.87 3.00 2.94
C LEU A 209 18.97 3.52 1.50
N LEU A 210 18.24 2.91 0.56
CA LEU A 210 18.19 3.36 -0.84
C LEU A 210 17.69 4.80 -0.93
N THR A 211 16.66 5.17 -0.16
CA THR A 211 16.12 6.53 -0.15
C THR A 211 17.13 7.55 0.39
N ALA A 212 17.89 7.20 1.43
CA ALA A 212 18.99 8.03 1.93
C ALA A 212 20.09 8.17 0.87
N GLY A 213 20.47 7.06 0.22
CA GLY A 213 21.47 7.05 -0.85
C GLY A 213 21.08 7.90 -2.05
N LEU A 214 19.78 7.95 -2.40
CA LEU A 214 19.26 8.84 -3.44
C LEU A 214 19.41 10.29 -3.01
N GLY A 215 19.09 10.63 -1.76
CA GLY A 215 19.30 11.98 -1.21
C GLY A 215 20.77 12.44 -1.30
N GLN A 216 21.72 11.53 -1.08
CA GLN A 216 23.16 11.79 -1.21
C GLN A 216 23.55 12.09 -2.67
N LEU A 217 23.06 11.30 -3.63
CA LEU A 217 23.28 11.53 -5.06
C LEU A 217 22.64 12.84 -5.53
N LEU A 218 21.39 13.10 -5.12
CA LEU A 218 20.65 14.31 -5.48
C LEU A 218 21.35 15.56 -4.95
N LYS A 219 21.80 15.55 -3.69
CA LYS A 219 22.55 16.69 -3.12
C LYS A 219 23.78 17.02 -3.97
N SER A 220 24.49 15.99 -4.43
CA SER A 220 25.63 16.15 -5.33
C SER A 220 25.19 16.77 -6.66
N TYR A 221 24.13 16.24 -7.28
CA TYR A 221 23.60 16.76 -8.54
C TYR A 221 23.18 18.24 -8.44
N LEU A 222 22.39 18.60 -7.42
CA LEU A 222 21.94 19.97 -7.16
C LEU A 222 23.13 20.92 -6.95
N HIS A 223 24.17 20.46 -6.24
CA HIS A 223 25.37 21.27 -6.05
C HIS A 223 26.11 21.55 -7.36
N HIS A 224 26.18 20.59 -8.28
CA HIS A 224 26.86 20.75 -9.57
C HIS A 224 26.06 21.60 -10.57
N THR A 225 24.74 21.39 -10.61
CA THR A 225 23.84 22.05 -11.58
C THR A 225 23.32 23.40 -11.10
N LYS A 226 23.45 23.72 -9.81
CA LYS A 226 22.97 24.97 -9.18
C LYS A 226 21.47 25.19 -9.31
N VAL A 227 20.69 24.14 -9.57
CA VAL A 227 19.23 24.16 -9.53
C VAL A 227 18.74 23.89 -8.10
N THR A 228 17.50 24.29 -7.82
CA THR A 228 16.84 24.03 -6.53
C THR A 228 15.70 23.06 -6.75
N LEU A 229 15.59 22.05 -5.88
CA LEU A 229 14.45 21.14 -5.86
C LEU A 229 13.22 21.89 -5.35
N ALA A 230 12.16 21.91 -6.17
CA ALA A 230 10.85 22.41 -5.77
C ALA A 230 9.91 21.23 -5.60
N HIS A 231 9.14 21.25 -4.51
CA HIS A 231 8.12 20.23 -4.25
C HIS A 231 6.80 20.61 -4.89
N ARG A 232 6.17 19.67 -5.59
CA ARG A 232 4.80 19.85 -6.08
C ARG A 232 3.86 20.08 -4.90
N PRO A 233 2.77 20.86 -5.02
CA PRO A 233 1.78 20.96 -3.96
C PRO A 233 1.13 19.60 -3.65
N PHE A 234 0.58 19.46 -2.45
CA PHE A 234 -0.30 18.33 -2.13
C PHE A 234 -1.71 18.59 -2.68
N VAL A 235 -2.41 17.52 -3.02
CA VAL A 235 -3.83 17.54 -3.34
C VAL A 235 -4.62 17.68 -2.04
N THR A 236 -5.55 18.62 -2.02
CA THR A 236 -6.54 18.76 -0.96
C THR A 236 -7.79 17.96 -1.34
N LEU A 237 -8.31 17.15 -0.44
CA LEU A 237 -9.58 16.46 -0.62
C LEU A 237 -10.73 17.46 -0.45
N THR A 238 -11.17 18.06 -1.56
CA THR A 238 -12.30 19.01 -1.59
C THR A 238 -13.64 18.27 -1.69
N ASN A 239 -14.72 18.92 -1.22
CA ASN A 239 -16.10 18.43 -1.35
C ASN A 239 -16.36 17.07 -0.68
N LEU A 240 -15.64 16.74 0.39
CA LEU A 240 -15.90 15.51 1.15
C LEU A 240 -17.32 15.51 1.70
N GLU A 241 -17.84 16.66 2.09
CA GLU A 241 -19.22 16.88 2.53
C GLU A 241 -20.28 16.40 1.53
N ASP A 242 -19.99 16.40 0.23
CA ASP A 242 -20.92 15.96 -0.81
C ASP A 242 -20.99 14.44 -0.94
N VAL A 243 -19.92 13.75 -0.53
CA VAL A 243 -19.81 12.28 -0.61
C VAL A 243 -20.00 11.59 0.75
N ILE A 244 -20.08 12.32 1.86
CA ILE A 244 -20.40 11.75 3.18
C ILE A 244 -21.73 10.98 3.14
N VAL A 245 -21.72 9.80 3.75
CA VAL A 245 -22.86 8.88 3.85
C VAL A 245 -23.15 8.54 5.30
N PHE A 246 -22.09 8.25 6.06
CA PHE A 246 -22.16 7.79 7.43
C PHE A 246 -21.92 8.94 8.42
N PRO A 247 -22.48 8.86 9.64
CA PRO A 247 -22.10 9.75 10.72
C PRO A 247 -20.64 9.53 11.15
N GLY A 248 -20.14 10.39 12.03
CA GLY A 248 -18.81 10.24 12.63
C GLY A 248 -18.62 8.90 13.34
N VAL A 249 -17.38 8.43 13.38
CA VAL A 249 -17.03 7.14 14.01
C VAL A 249 -17.08 7.28 15.53
N THR A 250 -17.96 6.50 16.16
CA THR A 250 -18.06 6.45 17.63
C THR A 250 -17.28 5.27 18.20
N TYR A 251 -17.15 5.22 19.53
CA TYR A 251 -16.56 4.07 20.22
C TYR A 251 -17.31 2.76 19.91
N GLU A 252 -18.63 2.81 19.78
CA GLU A 252 -19.48 1.67 19.45
C GLU A 252 -19.16 1.11 18.06
N VAL A 253 -18.90 1.98 17.08
CA VAL A 253 -18.49 1.57 15.72
C VAL A 253 -17.16 0.81 15.76
N LEU A 254 -16.17 1.35 16.49
CA LEU A 254 -14.87 0.73 16.63
C LEU A 254 -14.97 -0.62 17.36
N SER A 255 -15.74 -0.68 18.44
CA SER A 255 -15.94 -1.92 19.21
C SER A 255 -16.69 -2.99 18.40
N ALA A 256 -17.69 -2.58 17.61
CA ALA A 256 -18.39 -3.48 16.70
C ALA A 256 -17.42 -4.04 15.65
N LEU A 257 -16.60 -3.18 15.05
CA LEU A 257 -15.60 -3.55 14.05
C LEU A 257 -14.59 -4.58 14.59
N GLU A 258 -14.05 -4.35 15.78
CA GLU A 258 -13.15 -5.29 16.49
C GLU A 258 -13.80 -6.66 16.72
N THR A 259 -15.10 -6.67 17.00
CA THR A 259 -15.84 -7.92 17.21
C THR A 259 -16.09 -8.66 15.89
N VAL A 260 -16.47 -7.96 14.81
CA VAL A 260 -16.84 -8.62 13.55
C VAL A 260 -15.66 -8.98 12.67
N MET A 261 -14.51 -8.31 12.77
CA MET A 261 -13.34 -8.65 11.93
C MET A 261 -12.85 -10.09 12.16
N THR A 262 -13.03 -10.63 13.36
CA THR A 262 -12.65 -12.01 13.67
C THR A 262 -13.69 -13.04 13.21
N LYS A 263 -14.92 -12.60 12.89
CA LYS A 263 -16.07 -13.48 12.61
C LYS A 263 -16.57 -13.38 11.16
N SER A 264 -16.29 -12.29 10.46
CA SER A 264 -16.75 -12.06 9.10
C SER A 264 -16.01 -12.93 8.08
N ASN A 265 -16.75 -13.43 7.10
CA ASN A 265 -16.20 -14.15 5.96
C ASN A 265 -15.71 -13.22 4.83
N PHE A 266 -15.86 -11.91 4.97
CA PHE A 266 -15.42 -10.92 3.98
C PHE A 266 -13.90 -10.86 3.84
N LEU A 267 -13.16 -10.83 4.96
CA LEU A 267 -11.69 -10.86 4.96
C LEU A 267 -11.16 -12.29 5.11
N LEU A 268 -9.90 -12.50 4.71
CA LEU A 268 -9.14 -13.72 5.01
C LEU A 268 -8.47 -13.59 6.37
N LYS A 269 -8.41 -14.68 7.15
CA LYS A 269 -7.81 -14.65 8.49
C LYS A 269 -6.35 -14.22 8.49
N ILE A 270 -5.57 -14.57 7.47
CA ILE A 270 -4.17 -14.11 7.30
C ILE A 270 -4.04 -12.59 7.16
N MET A 271 -5.11 -11.90 6.77
CA MET A 271 -5.14 -10.46 6.61
C MET A 271 -5.60 -9.72 7.87
N LEU A 272 -6.09 -10.44 8.90
CA LEU A 272 -6.60 -9.85 10.14
C LEU A 272 -5.67 -8.82 10.79
N PRO A 273 -4.33 -9.00 10.82
CA PRO A 273 -3.45 -8.01 11.43
C PRO A 273 -3.51 -6.62 10.78
N TYR A 274 -3.85 -6.53 9.48
CA TYR A 274 -4.07 -5.23 8.83
C TYR A 274 -5.32 -4.53 9.36
N TRP A 275 -6.39 -5.28 9.62
CA TRP A 275 -7.64 -4.76 10.15
C TRP A 275 -7.48 -4.26 11.59
N GLU A 276 -6.84 -5.06 12.44
CA GLU A 276 -6.52 -4.67 13.83
C GLU A 276 -5.66 -3.40 13.85
N MET A 277 -4.63 -3.34 13.00
CA MET A 277 -3.78 -2.16 12.94
C MET A 277 -4.53 -0.95 12.37
N ALA A 278 -5.43 -1.11 11.41
CA ALA A 278 -6.24 0.00 10.88
C ALA A 278 -7.08 0.66 11.98
N VAL A 279 -7.74 -0.14 12.83
CA VAL A 279 -8.50 0.36 13.98
C VAL A 279 -7.58 1.04 15.01
N SER A 280 -6.43 0.44 15.32
CA SER A 280 -5.44 1.04 16.22
C SER A 280 -4.93 2.40 15.71
N LYS A 281 -4.69 2.53 14.40
CA LYS A 281 -4.27 3.79 13.77
C LYS A 281 -5.37 4.83 13.80
N PHE A 282 -6.62 4.46 13.56
CA PHE A 282 -7.75 5.38 13.72
C PHE A 282 -7.83 5.91 15.16
N LYS A 283 -7.78 5.03 16.16
CA LYS A 283 -7.78 5.39 17.60
C LYS A 283 -6.61 6.29 18.00
N SER A 284 -5.50 6.23 17.26
CA SER A 284 -4.31 7.06 17.49
C SER A 284 -4.27 8.33 16.63
N HIS A 285 -5.39 8.71 16.01
CA HIS A 285 -5.51 9.85 15.09
C HIS A 285 -4.57 9.79 13.87
N ARG A 286 -4.18 8.58 13.47
CA ARG A 286 -3.36 8.31 12.29
C ARG A 286 -4.27 7.93 11.13
N PHE A 287 -5.06 8.89 10.66
CA PHE A 287 -6.16 8.66 9.71
C PHE A 287 -5.71 8.20 8.33
N ALA A 288 -4.60 8.74 7.81
CA ALA A 288 -3.99 8.25 6.58
C ALA A 288 -3.56 6.78 6.73
N ASP A 289 -2.81 6.44 7.79
CA ASP A 289 -2.34 5.08 8.04
C ASP A 289 -3.51 4.08 8.15
N CYS A 290 -4.59 4.47 8.83
CA CYS A 290 -5.84 3.70 8.88
C CYS A 290 -6.41 3.47 7.46
N THR A 291 -6.54 4.55 6.69
CA THR A 291 -7.13 4.52 5.35
C THR A 291 -6.31 3.68 4.38
N MET A 292 -4.98 3.79 4.40
CA MET A 292 -4.07 2.99 3.57
C MET A 292 -4.30 1.49 3.78
N LEU A 293 -4.40 1.08 5.05
CA LEU A 293 -4.69 -0.30 5.42
C LEU A 293 -6.07 -0.70 4.93
N LEU A 294 -7.12 0.06 5.25
CA LEU A 294 -8.49 -0.27 4.85
C LEU A 294 -8.67 -0.37 3.34
N LEU A 295 -8.06 0.51 2.55
CA LEU A 295 -8.13 0.45 1.08
C LEU A 295 -7.59 -0.87 0.54
N SER A 296 -6.39 -1.28 0.99
CA SER A 296 -5.80 -2.57 0.58
C SER A 296 -6.71 -3.74 0.95
N GLN A 297 -7.33 -3.68 2.14
CA GLN A 297 -8.16 -4.77 2.65
C GLN A 297 -9.56 -4.81 2.04
N LEU A 298 -10.15 -3.66 1.73
CA LEU A 298 -11.36 -3.55 0.95
C LEU A 298 -11.16 -4.13 -0.44
N GLU A 299 -10.03 -3.81 -1.09
CA GLU A 299 -9.71 -4.38 -2.41
C GLU A 299 -9.58 -5.90 -2.34
N ALA A 300 -8.86 -6.43 -1.35
CA ALA A 300 -8.72 -7.86 -1.14
C ALA A 300 -10.06 -8.57 -0.87
N GLY A 301 -10.89 -8.02 0.02
CA GLY A 301 -12.21 -8.58 0.34
C GLY A 301 -13.18 -8.52 -0.86
N LEU A 302 -13.20 -7.40 -1.58
CA LEU A 302 -14.01 -7.24 -2.78
C LEU A 302 -13.54 -8.13 -3.93
N ARG A 303 -12.22 -8.36 -4.08
CA ARG A 303 -11.67 -9.32 -5.05
C ARG A 303 -12.19 -10.73 -4.81
N ARG A 304 -12.32 -11.15 -3.55
CA ARG A 304 -12.89 -12.46 -3.19
C ARG A 304 -14.36 -12.56 -3.57
N LEU A 305 -15.14 -11.53 -3.25
CA LEU A 305 -16.56 -11.49 -3.63
C LEU A 305 -16.69 -11.50 -5.15
N PHE A 306 -15.92 -10.68 -5.85
CA PHE A 306 -15.85 -10.61 -7.29
C PHE A 306 -15.57 -11.98 -7.92
N ALA A 307 -14.53 -12.67 -7.44
CA ALA A 307 -14.17 -14.00 -7.94
C ALA A 307 -15.28 -15.03 -7.70
N ALA A 308 -15.95 -14.96 -6.55
CA ALA A 308 -17.04 -15.87 -6.20
C ALA A 308 -18.31 -15.61 -7.04
N VAL A 309 -18.76 -14.36 -7.18
CA VAL A 309 -20.01 -14.02 -7.88
C VAL A 309 -19.89 -14.13 -9.39
N ASN A 310 -18.71 -13.85 -9.95
CA ASN A 310 -18.42 -14.03 -11.36
C ASN A 310 -17.88 -15.44 -11.71
N LYS A 311 -17.75 -16.34 -10.71
CA LYS A 311 -17.28 -17.72 -10.88
C LYS A 311 -15.91 -17.82 -11.58
N CYS A 312 -14.99 -16.94 -11.20
CA CYS A 312 -13.64 -16.86 -11.76
C CYS A 312 -12.57 -16.97 -10.64
N PRO A 313 -12.43 -18.15 -10.01
CA PRO A 313 -11.55 -18.33 -8.84
C PRO A 313 -10.08 -18.00 -9.13
N ASP A 314 -9.60 -18.26 -10.35
CA ASP A 314 -8.22 -17.95 -10.77
C ASP A 314 -7.91 -16.45 -10.67
N ARG A 315 -8.94 -15.59 -10.69
CA ARG A 315 -8.77 -14.13 -10.58
C ARG A 315 -8.41 -13.66 -9.16
N LEU A 316 -8.50 -14.53 -8.17
CA LEU A 316 -8.12 -14.24 -6.80
C LEU A 316 -6.60 -14.08 -6.64
N LEU A 317 -5.80 -14.87 -7.38
CA LEU A 317 -4.33 -14.94 -7.29
C LEU A 317 -3.63 -14.23 -8.47
N THR A 318 -4.21 -13.13 -8.97
CA THR A 318 -3.75 -12.45 -10.21
C THR A 318 -2.51 -11.58 -10.05
N ALA A 319 -1.78 -11.73 -8.94
CA ALA A 319 -0.44 -11.17 -8.85
C ALA A 319 0.55 -12.02 -9.64
N GLU A 320 0.49 -11.98 -10.97
CA GLU A 320 1.46 -12.62 -11.87
C GLU A 320 1.97 -11.62 -12.91
N SER A 321 3.21 -11.76 -13.37
CA SER A 321 3.77 -10.86 -14.38
C SER A 321 3.06 -10.93 -15.74
N THR A 322 2.38 -12.05 -16.02
CA THR A 322 1.65 -12.33 -17.26
C THR A 322 0.16 -11.98 -17.21
N ILE A 323 -0.39 -11.71 -16.03
CA ILE A 323 -1.82 -11.46 -15.84
C ILE A 323 -1.99 -10.09 -15.19
N LEU A 324 -2.87 -9.25 -15.75
CA LEU A 324 -3.21 -7.98 -15.13
C LEU A 324 -3.77 -8.22 -13.72
N TYR A 325 -3.28 -7.45 -12.73
CA TYR A 325 -3.82 -7.48 -11.38
C TYR A 325 -5.34 -7.23 -11.42
N THR A 326 -6.11 -8.04 -10.70
CA THR A 326 -7.53 -7.72 -10.44
C THR A 326 -7.61 -6.64 -9.37
N THR A 327 -7.56 -5.39 -9.82
CA THR A 327 -7.62 -4.18 -8.99
C THR A 327 -9.04 -3.64 -8.84
N PHE A 328 -9.24 -2.58 -8.05
CA PHE A 328 -10.52 -1.86 -8.00
C PHE A 328 -11.08 -1.50 -9.39
N ASP A 329 -10.23 -1.13 -10.34
CA ASP A 329 -10.67 -0.75 -11.69
C ASP A 329 -11.37 -1.92 -12.39
N GLU A 330 -10.86 -3.14 -12.20
CA GLU A 330 -11.43 -4.35 -12.78
C GLU A 330 -12.61 -4.89 -11.94
N ILE A 331 -12.49 -4.83 -10.62
CA ILE A 331 -13.53 -5.25 -9.67
C ILE A 331 -14.81 -4.43 -9.84
N LEU A 332 -14.67 -3.13 -10.10
CA LEU A 332 -15.77 -2.16 -10.22
C LEU A 332 -16.20 -1.91 -11.68
N ALA A 333 -15.61 -2.60 -12.65
CA ALA A 333 -15.97 -2.48 -14.06
C ALA A 333 -17.39 -2.99 -14.34
N LYS A 334 -18.06 -2.41 -15.35
CA LYS A 334 -19.41 -2.83 -15.75
C LYS A 334 -19.45 -4.22 -16.41
N HIS A 335 -18.42 -4.54 -17.19
CA HIS A 335 -18.31 -5.79 -17.94
C HIS A 335 -16.97 -6.46 -17.64
N MET A 336 -16.99 -7.78 -17.72
CA MET A 336 -15.83 -8.65 -17.67
C MET A 336 -15.05 -8.60 -18.99
N SER A 337 -13.84 -9.15 -19.01
CA SER A 337 -12.96 -9.16 -20.20
C SER A 337 -13.53 -9.98 -21.38
N ASP A 338 -14.40 -10.95 -21.10
CA ASP A 338 -15.13 -11.74 -22.11
C ASP A 338 -16.42 -11.06 -22.61
N GLY A 339 -16.69 -9.83 -22.15
CA GLY A 339 -17.90 -9.07 -22.47
C GLY A 339 -19.12 -9.42 -21.63
N SER A 340 -19.04 -10.43 -20.76
CA SER A 340 -20.13 -10.75 -19.83
C SER A 340 -20.34 -9.63 -18.79
N MET A 341 -21.53 -9.56 -18.21
CA MET A 341 -21.85 -8.55 -17.20
C MET A 341 -21.19 -8.89 -15.86
N ASN A 342 -20.49 -7.94 -15.25
CA ASN A 342 -19.96 -8.11 -13.89
C ASN A 342 -21.12 -8.24 -12.90
N GLN A 343 -21.15 -9.32 -12.13
CA GLN A 343 -22.22 -9.63 -11.18
C GLN A 343 -22.02 -8.95 -9.81
N LEU A 344 -20.83 -8.40 -9.53
CA LEU A 344 -20.55 -7.76 -8.25
C LEU A 344 -21.47 -6.56 -7.97
N PRO A 345 -21.74 -5.64 -8.91
CA PRO A 345 -22.67 -4.54 -8.66
C PRO A 345 -24.08 -5.01 -8.31
N CYS A 346 -24.59 -6.02 -9.02
CA CYS A 346 -25.89 -6.62 -8.72
C CYS A 346 -25.91 -7.30 -7.35
N PHE A 347 -24.79 -7.91 -6.95
CA PHE A 347 -24.67 -8.59 -5.67
C PHE A 347 -24.55 -7.60 -4.50
N LEU A 348 -23.69 -6.58 -4.59
CA LEU A 348 -23.50 -5.60 -3.54
C LEU A 348 -24.67 -4.63 -3.42
N GLY A 349 -25.39 -4.38 -4.51
CA GLY A 349 -26.47 -3.41 -4.56
C GLY A 349 -25.98 -1.99 -4.83
N GLU A 350 -26.87 -1.20 -5.41
CA GLU A 350 -26.60 0.18 -5.85
C GLU A 350 -25.98 1.07 -4.75
N PRO A 351 -26.47 1.11 -3.50
CA PRO A 351 -25.92 2.00 -2.47
C PRO A 351 -24.44 1.73 -2.15
N ALA A 352 -24.03 0.47 -2.07
CA ALA A 352 -22.64 0.13 -1.82
C ALA A 352 -21.74 0.41 -3.02
N MET A 353 -22.27 0.22 -4.24
CA MET A 353 -21.55 0.54 -5.46
C MET A 353 -21.38 2.05 -5.67
N GLU A 354 -22.40 2.85 -5.40
CA GLU A 354 -22.30 4.32 -5.43
C GLU A 354 -21.23 4.81 -4.47
N PHE A 355 -21.20 4.32 -3.22
CA PHE A 355 -20.14 4.68 -2.28
C PHE A 355 -18.74 4.36 -2.83
N LEU A 356 -18.54 3.15 -3.36
CA LEU A 356 -17.26 2.73 -3.92
C LEU A 356 -16.86 3.59 -5.13
N TRP A 357 -17.78 3.87 -6.04
CA TRP A 357 -17.50 4.71 -7.20
C TRP A 357 -17.21 6.15 -6.80
N ASP A 358 -17.98 6.75 -5.88
CA ASP A 358 -17.76 8.11 -5.40
C ASP A 358 -16.38 8.23 -4.73
N PHE A 359 -16.03 7.33 -3.81
CA PHE A 359 -14.79 7.43 -3.03
C PHE A 359 -13.52 7.05 -3.81
N LEU A 360 -13.62 6.14 -4.78
CA LEU A 360 -12.46 5.53 -5.43
C LEU A 360 -12.28 5.96 -6.89
N ASN A 361 -13.36 6.14 -7.66
CA ASN A 361 -13.28 6.18 -9.12
C ASN A 361 -13.76 7.49 -9.76
N TYR A 362 -14.73 8.20 -9.16
CA TYR A 362 -15.31 9.38 -9.76
C TYR A 362 -14.23 10.44 -10.01
N GLN A 363 -14.14 10.96 -11.25
CA GLN A 363 -13.02 11.81 -11.66
C GLN A 363 -12.92 13.11 -10.86
N GLU A 364 -14.06 13.69 -10.49
CA GLU A 364 -14.14 14.87 -9.63
C GLU A 364 -14.36 14.50 -8.15
N GLY A 365 -14.37 13.21 -7.84
CA GLY A 365 -14.48 12.67 -6.50
C GLY A 365 -13.13 12.65 -5.78
N PRO A 366 -13.10 12.22 -4.51
CA PRO A 366 -11.90 12.25 -3.68
C PRO A 366 -10.81 11.26 -4.11
N ARG A 367 -11.09 10.28 -4.98
CA ARG A 367 -10.13 9.30 -5.55
C ARG A 367 -9.06 8.84 -4.55
N ILE A 368 -9.50 8.48 -3.33
CA ILE A 368 -8.61 8.42 -2.15
C ILE A 368 -7.47 7.42 -2.35
N ARG A 369 -7.77 6.29 -3.00
CA ARG A 369 -6.78 5.26 -3.31
C ARG A 369 -5.65 5.79 -4.17
N ASP A 370 -5.98 6.50 -5.24
CA ASP A 370 -4.99 7.01 -6.18
C ASP A 370 -4.10 8.02 -5.48
N HIS A 371 -4.70 9.05 -4.90
CA HIS A 371 -3.95 10.15 -4.31
C HIS A 371 -3.08 9.71 -3.13
N LEU A 372 -3.55 8.79 -2.27
CA LEU A 372 -2.70 8.24 -1.20
C LEU A 372 -1.56 7.39 -1.75
N SER A 373 -1.83 6.52 -2.72
CA SER A 373 -0.83 5.57 -3.22
C SER A 373 0.22 6.19 -4.14
N HIS A 374 -0.07 7.36 -4.72
CA HIS A 374 0.90 8.21 -5.43
C HIS A 374 1.59 9.25 -4.51
N GLY A 375 1.26 9.25 -3.22
CA GLY A 375 1.83 10.18 -2.23
C GLY A 375 1.34 11.62 -2.38
N GLU A 376 0.28 11.87 -3.13
CA GLU A 376 -0.21 13.21 -3.49
C GLU A 376 -0.94 13.92 -2.35
N ILE A 377 -1.31 13.21 -1.27
CA ILE A 377 -1.93 13.78 -0.08
C ILE A 377 -0.93 13.85 1.07
N ASN A 378 -0.97 14.94 1.84
CA ASN A 378 -0.24 15.03 3.09
C ASN A 378 -0.84 14.06 4.12
N ILE A 379 -0.10 13.00 4.46
CA ILE A 379 -0.57 11.97 5.39
C ILE A 379 -0.79 12.49 6.82
N CYS A 380 -0.15 13.60 7.20
CA CYS A 380 -0.31 14.22 8.52
C CYS A 380 -1.59 15.07 8.61
N GLU A 381 -2.13 15.51 7.48
CA GLU A 381 -3.32 16.36 7.38
C GLU A 381 -4.51 15.60 6.77
N PHE A 382 -4.43 14.27 6.74
CA PHE A 382 -5.49 13.45 6.17
C PHE A 382 -6.79 13.57 7.00
N PRO A 383 -7.94 13.92 6.39
CA PRO A 383 -9.18 14.18 7.12
C PRO A 383 -9.68 12.96 7.90
N GLU A 384 -10.09 13.19 9.15
CA GLU A 384 -10.74 12.17 9.98
C GLU A 384 -12.01 11.65 9.32
N GLU A 385 -12.78 12.53 8.71
CA GLU A 385 -14.05 12.24 8.06
C GLU A 385 -13.87 11.21 6.96
N ALA A 386 -12.84 11.36 6.11
CA ALA A 386 -12.55 10.44 5.02
C ALA A 386 -12.20 9.03 5.54
N ALA A 387 -11.35 8.95 6.56
CA ALA A 387 -11.02 7.68 7.20
C ALA A 387 -12.26 7.06 7.87
N GLY A 388 -13.09 7.88 8.52
CA GLY A 388 -14.30 7.46 9.20
C GLY A 388 -15.37 6.90 8.26
N GLN A 389 -15.53 7.48 7.07
CA GLN A 389 -16.42 6.94 6.04
C GLN A 389 -15.98 5.54 5.60
N LEU A 390 -14.69 5.35 5.32
CA LEU A 390 -14.16 4.05 4.91
C LEU A 390 -14.22 3.01 6.04
N LEU A 391 -13.95 3.40 7.28
CA LEU A 391 -14.05 2.53 8.44
C LEU A 391 -15.49 2.05 8.64
N THR A 392 -16.45 2.96 8.58
CA THR A 392 -17.87 2.61 8.71
C THR A 392 -18.34 1.75 7.54
N PHE A 393 -17.99 2.10 6.30
CA PHE A 393 -18.31 1.28 5.13
C PHE A 393 -17.74 -0.13 5.26
N SER A 394 -16.52 -0.25 5.78
CA SER A 394 -15.91 -1.55 6.04
C SER A 394 -16.69 -2.36 7.08
N LEU A 395 -17.16 -1.73 8.16
CA LEU A 395 -18.05 -2.37 9.14
C LEU A 395 -19.34 -2.90 8.48
N VAL A 396 -19.97 -2.11 7.60
CA VAL A 396 -21.17 -2.52 6.84
C VAL A 396 -20.90 -3.80 6.05
N LEU A 397 -19.80 -3.84 5.29
CA LEU A 397 -19.41 -5.04 4.54
C LEU A 397 -19.15 -6.22 5.49
N LEU A 398 -18.40 -6.02 6.57
CA LEU A 398 -18.08 -7.09 7.51
C LEU A 398 -19.33 -7.71 8.14
N LEU A 399 -20.27 -6.87 8.58
CA LEU A 399 -21.55 -7.30 9.15
C LEU A 399 -22.35 -8.15 8.16
N ARG A 400 -22.42 -7.72 6.90
CA ARG A 400 -23.16 -8.43 5.83
C ARG A 400 -22.65 -9.86 5.59
N PHE A 401 -21.37 -10.11 5.84
CA PHE A 401 -20.75 -11.44 5.69
C PHE A 401 -20.44 -12.12 7.02
N THR A 402 -21.08 -11.67 8.10
CA THR A 402 -21.04 -12.32 9.42
C THR A 402 -22.35 -13.10 9.64
N GLU A 403 -22.27 -14.26 10.30
CA GLU A 403 -23.46 -15.06 10.60
C GLU A 403 -24.46 -14.27 11.47
N LYS A 404 -25.76 -14.38 11.16
CA LYS A 404 -26.82 -13.59 11.82
C LYS A 404 -26.82 -13.72 13.35
N GLY A 405 -26.51 -14.90 13.89
CA GLY A 405 -26.46 -15.13 15.34
C GLY A 405 -25.40 -14.28 16.05
N THR A 406 -24.30 -13.96 15.38
CA THR A 406 -23.25 -13.07 15.91
C THR A 406 -23.68 -11.60 15.88
N VAL A 407 -24.42 -11.18 14.85
CA VAL A 407 -24.85 -9.78 14.71
C VAL A 407 -25.81 -9.40 15.83
N SER A 408 -26.65 -10.32 16.30
CA SER A 408 -27.57 -10.09 17.42
C SER A 408 -26.88 -9.86 18.78
N GLU A 409 -25.63 -10.32 18.97
CA GLU A 409 -24.86 -10.10 20.20
C GLU A 409 -24.26 -8.69 20.27
N LEU A 410 -24.10 -8.04 19.12
CA LEU A 410 -23.56 -6.71 19.06
C LEU A 410 -24.61 -5.73 19.59
N LYS A 411 -24.23 -4.91 20.57
CA LYS A 411 -24.93 -3.65 20.86
C LYS A 411 -24.72 -2.64 19.72
N VAL A 412 -24.83 -3.07 18.46
CA VAL A 412 -25.08 -2.11 17.40
C VAL A 412 -26.47 -1.58 17.71
N PRO A 413 -26.68 -0.26 17.78
CA PRO A 413 -27.98 0.26 18.19
C PRO A 413 -29.08 -0.18 17.21
N GLN A 414 -29.75 -1.28 17.55
CA GLN A 414 -30.94 -1.78 16.89
C GLN A 414 -32.13 -1.30 17.73
N ARG A 415 -33.13 -0.75 17.04
CA ARG A 415 -34.41 -0.24 17.57
C ARG A 415 -34.74 -0.69 19.01
N GLU A 416 -34.69 0.25 19.93
CA GLU A 416 -35.84 0.80 20.67
C GLU A 416 -35.52 2.29 20.94
N GLY A 417 -35.95 3.19 20.06
CA GLY A 417 -35.69 4.64 20.20
C GLY A 417 -34.31 5.15 19.76
N GLY A 418 -34.05 5.17 18.44
CA GLY A 418 -33.00 6.02 17.84
C GLY A 418 -31.57 5.46 17.85
N GLY A 419 -31.37 4.26 17.29
CA GLY A 419 -30.03 3.68 17.16
C GLY A 419 -29.24 4.19 15.94
N TRP A 420 -27.90 4.22 16.03
CA TRP A 420 -26.92 4.55 14.97
C TRP A 420 -27.19 3.90 13.60
N LEU A 421 -27.65 2.64 13.54
CA LEU A 421 -28.07 2.02 12.26
C LEU A 421 -29.27 2.75 11.63
N ALA A 422 -30.15 3.34 12.45
CA ALA A 422 -31.30 4.13 12.00
C ALA A 422 -30.94 5.59 11.64
N GLU A 423 -29.98 6.22 12.33
CA GLU A 423 -29.50 7.57 11.95
C GLU A 423 -28.88 7.61 10.55
N CYS A 424 -28.26 6.51 10.12
CA CYS A 424 -27.77 6.39 8.75
C CYS A 424 -28.89 6.29 7.69
N THR A 425 -30.13 5.99 8.09
CA THR A 425 -31.27 5.88 7.15
C THR A 425 -32.00 7.20 6.89
N THR A 426 -31.62 8.29 7.57
CA THR A 426 -32.35 9.58 7.49
C THR A 426 -31.57 10.71 6.83
N THR A 427 -30.37 10.45 6.30
CA THR A 427 -29.66 11.46 5.48
C THR A 427 -30.40 11.69 4.15
N SER A 428 -30.56 12.97 3.79
CA SER A 428 -31.51 13.46 2.79
C SER A 428 -31.14 13.20 1.32
N LYS A 429 -29.99 12.57 1.04
CA LYS A 429 -29.64 12.01 -0.26
C LYS A 429 -29.91 10.51 -0.16
N GLY A 430 -30.48 9.85 -1.18
CA GLY A 430 -30.98 8.44 -1.18
C GLY A 430 -30.04 7.30 -0.74
N ARG A 431 -28.94 7.61 -0.06
CA ARG A 431 -27.90 6.75 0.50
C ARG A 431 -28.29 6.02 1.80
N ALA A 432 -29.46 6.33 2.35
CA ALA A 432 -30.10 5.65 3.49
C ALA A 432 -30.17 4.11 3.38
N CYS A 433 -30.04 3.57 2.18
CA CYS A 433 -30.26 2.16 1.89
C CYS A 433 -29.08 1.24 2.27
N LEU A 434 -27.84 1.77 2.35
CA LEU A 434 -26.62 1.00 2.64
C LEU A 434 -26.71 0.18 3.94
N ILE A 435 -27.35 0.75 4.97
CA ILE A 435 -27.54 0.09 6.26
C ILE A 435 -28.79 -0.80 6.29
N SER A 436 -29.86 -0.41 5.58
CA SER A 436 -31.08 -1.22 5.50
C SER A 436 -30.90 -2.57 4.81
N GLN A 437 -29.76 -2.77 4.13
CA GLN A 437 -29.37 -4.02 3.45
C GLN A 437 -28.55 -4.98 4.34
N ILE A 438 -28.18 -4.57 5.56
CA ILE A 438 -27.61 -5.46 6.60
C ILE A 438 -28.76 -6.20 7.28
#